data_AF-A0A4Q3N5I1-F1
#
_entry.id   AF-A0A4Q3N5I1-F1
#
_cell.length_a   1.000
_cell.length_b   1.000
_cell.length_c   1.000
_cell.angle_alpha   90.00
_cell.angle_beta   90.00
_cell.angle_gamma   90.00
#
_symmetry.space_group_name_H-M   'P 1'
#
loop_
_entity.id
_entity.type
_entity.pdbx_description
1 polymer ?
#
loop_
_entity_poly.entity_id
_entity_poly.type
_entity_poly.pdbx_seq_one_letter_code
_entity_poly.pdbx_strand_id
1 'polypeptide(L)'
;MHPHIAIIGGGVTGITTAYTLARRGFRVTVFERHRYAAMETSFANGGQLSASNAEVWTHWSTLVKGLKWMLKSDAPLLVNPKPSWHKIAWFAEFIASMPHYRRNTIETARLAVAARRHLLGWAAAEGIDFDLKERGILHIYRDKKGFDHAGEVSKLLARGGLERRAVTPAEMRAIEPALAGSYYGGYFTESDATGDIHKFTHGMAAAAERLGVRCLYGQD
;
A
#
# COMPACT_ATOMS: atom_id res chain seq x y z
N MET A 1 25.90 -14.75 -19.32
CA MET A 1 25.83 -14.62 -17.85
C MET A 1 24.86 -13.49 -17.54
N HIS A 2 23.93 -13.65 -16.59
CA HIS A 2 23.06 -12.53 -16.18
C HIS A 2 23.91 -11.44 -15.52
N PRO A 3 23.59 -10.15 -15.71
CA PRO A 3 24.28 -9.05 -15.05
C PRO A 3 24.13 -9.16 -13.52
N HIS A 4 25.11 -8.61 -12.79
CA HIS A 4 25.04 -8.47 -11.34
C HIS A 4 24.30 -7.17 -10.99
N ILE A 5 23.25 -7.29 -10.21
CA ILE A 5 22.40 -6.18 -9.79
C ILE A 5 22.69 -5.83 -8.32
N ALA A 6 22.96 -4.56 -8.06
CA ALA A 6 23.03 -4.01 -6.71
C ALA A 6 21.67 -3.38 -6.35
N ILE A 7 21.18 -3.67 -5.15
CA ILE A 7 19.97 -3.07 -4.58
C ILE A 7 20.39 -2.30 -3.33
N ILE A 8 19.95 -1.05 -3.23
CA ILE A 8 20.23 -0.17 -2.08
C ILE A 8 18.95 -0.07 -1.26
N GLY A 9 19.00 -0.61 -0.03
CA GLY A 9 17.89 -0.67 0.93
C GLY A 9 17.33 -2.09 1.11
N GLY A 10 17.25 -2.52 2.36
CA GLY A 10 16.70 -3.79 2.84
C GLY A 10 15.29 -3.67 3.42
N GLY A 11 14.51 -2.66 3.01
CA GLY A 11 13.07 -2.61 3.26
C GLY A 11 12.29 -3.59 2.37
N VAL A 12 10.97 -3.68 2.57
CA VAL A 12 10.09 -4.65 1.86
C VAL A 12 10.29 -4.60 0.34
N THR A 13 10.32 -3.41 -0.24
CA THR A 13 10.49 -3.21 -1.68
C THR A 13 11.82 -3.77 -2.18
N GLY A 14 12.92 -3.46 -1.49
CA GLY A 14 14.26 -3.90 -1.86
C GLY A 14 14.40 -5.42 -1.77
N ILE A 15 13.93 -6.01 -0.66
CA ILE A 15 14.00 -7.46 -0.42
C ILE A 15 13.12 -8.24 -1.40
N THR A 16 11.87 -7.83 -1.64
CA THR A 16 10.99 -8.53 -2.61
C THR A 16 11.52 -8.40 -4.04
N THR A 17 12.19 -7.28 -4.35
CA THR A 17 12.86 -7.09 -5.64
C THR A 17 14.05 -8.04 -5.77
N ALA A 18 14.89 -8.14 -4.73
CA ALA A 18 16.04 -9.04 -4.68
C ALA A 18 15.62 -10.50 -4.87
N TYR A 19 14.61 -10.93 -4.11
CA TYR A 19 14.01 -12.27 -4.21
C TYR A 19 13.50 -12.56 -5.63
N THR A 20 12.74 -11.63 -6.22
CA THR A 20 12.18 -11.82 -7.57
C THR A 20 13.25 -11.88 -8.66
N LEU A 21 14.31 -11.07 -8.55
CA LEU A 21 15.43 -11.09 -9.48
C LEU A 21 16.26 -12.36 -9.33
N ALA A 22 16.53 -12.82 -8.11
CA ALA A 22 17.24 -14.07 -7.86
C ALA A 22 16.48 -15.27 -8.44
N ARG A 23 15.15 -15.31 -8.28
CA ARG A 23 14.30 -16.34 -8.92
C ARG A 23 14.35 -16.35 -10.44
N ARG A 24 14.73 -15.23 -11.06
CA ARG A 24 14.94 -15.12 -12.52
C ARG A 24 16.38 -15.42 -12.94
N GLY A 25 17.24 -15.86 -12.01
CA GLY A 25 18.63 -16.25 -12.28
C GLY A 25 19.63 -15.10 -12.32
N PHE A 26 19.25 -13.91 -11.86
CA PHE A 26 20.19 -12.79 -11.71
C PHE A 26 21.03 -12.95 -10.46
N ARG A 27 22.30 -12.53 -10.53
CA ARG A 27 23.14 -12.34 -9.35
C ARG A 27 22.74 -11.03 -8.68
N VAL A 28 22.45 -11.05 -7.39
CA VAL A 28 21.96 -9.87 -6.65
C VAL A 28 22.74 -9.67 -5.36
N THR A 29 23.10 -8.42 -5.07
CA THR A 29 23.58 -8.00 -3.76
C THR A 29 22.66 -6.90 -3.21
N VAL A 30 22.21 -7.03 -1.97
CA VAL A 30 21.48 -6.00 -1.24
C VAL A 30 22.43 -5.31 -0.28
N PHE A 31 22.45 -3.98 -0.28
CA PHE A 31 23.18 -3.16 0.67
C PHE A 31 22.17 -2.46 1.59
N GLU A 32 22.35 -2.63 2.90
CA GLU A 32 21.47 -2.09 3.93
C GLU A 32 22.33 -1.48 5.04
N ARG A 33 22.01 -0.24 5.44
CA ARG A 33 22.72 0.49 6.50
C ARG A 33 22.44 -0.06 7.88
N HIS A 34 21.25 -0.62 8.08
CA HIS A 34 20.84 -1.15 9.37
C HIS A 34 21.37 -2.57 9.61
N ARG A 35 21.25 -3.02 10.85
CA ARG A 35 21.79 -4.30 11.33
C ARG A 35 21.15 -5.53 10.66
N TYR A 36 19.92 -5.39 10.18
CA TYR A 36 19.16 -6.42 9.47
C TYR A 36 18.08 -5.77 8.60
N ALA A 37 17.42 -6.56 7.76
CA ALA A 37 16.34 -6.09 6.89
C ALA A 37 15.15 -5.52 7.69
N ALA A 38 14.42 -4.59 7.09
CA ALA A 38 13.17 -4.05 7.59
C ALA A 38 13.25 -3.29 8.94
N MET A 39 14.31 -2.51 9.17
CA MET A 39 14.49 -1.74 10.41
C MET A 39 13.95 -0.29 10.37
N GLU A 40 13.43 0.17 9.23
CA GLU A 40 12.84 1.52 9.07
C GLU A 40 11.32 1.43 8.87
N THR A 41 10.73 2.03 7.83
CA THR A 41 9.28 1.98 7.58
C THR A 41 8.70 0.55 7.56
N SER A 42 9.49 -0.43 7.13
CA SER A 42 9.10 -1.85 7.14
C SER A 42 9.26 -2.53 8.51
N PHE A 43 9.71 -1.84 9.55
CA PHE A 43 9.73 -2.31 10.93
C PHE A 43 8.35 -2.26 11.57
N ALA A 44 7.62 -1.17 11.31
CA ALA A 44 6.29 -0.97 11.82
C ALA A 44 5.52 -0.04 10.87
N ASN A 45 4.87 -0.62 9.86
CA ASN A 45 3.78 0.06 9.18
C ASN A 45 2.45 -0.35 9.81
N GLY A 46 1.34 0.28 9.42
CA GLY A 46 0.01 -0.10 9.94
C GLY A 46 -0.44 -1.53 9.63
N GLY A 47 0.39 -2.36 8.99
CA GLY A 47 0.17 -3.78 8.74
C GLY A 47 -0.95 -4.09 7.75
N GLN A 48 -1.52 -3.09 7.08
CA GLN A 48 -2.68 -3.29 6.22
C GLN A 48 -2.27 -3.76 4.83
N LEU A 49 -2.89 -4.86 4.39
CA LEU A 49 -2.90 -5.34 3.01
C LEU A 49 -4.21 -4.89 2.35
N SER A 50 -4.32 -3.57 2.18
CA SER A 50 -5.55 -2.86 1.83
C SER A 50 -5.58 -2.46 0.34
N ALA A 51 -5.92 -3.40 -0.54
CA ALA A 51 -6.11 -3.06 -1.96
C ALA A 51 -7.27 -2.06 -2.12
N SER A 52 -8.21 -2.01 -1.16
CA SER A 52 -9.31 -1.05 -1.09
C SER A 52 -8.88 0.42 -1.12
N ASN A 53 -7.61 0.71 -0.84
CA ASN A 53 -7.05 2.06 -0.81
C ASN A 53 -6.32 2.44 -2.10
N ALA A 54 -6.61 1.75 -3.21
CA ALA A 54 -6.00 1.98 -4.52
C ALA A 54 -6.55 3.19 -5.29
N GLU A 55 -7.47 3.97 -4.72
CA GLU A 55 -7.94 5.21 -5.33
C GLU A 55 -6.80 6.22 -5.44
N VAL A 56 -6.60 6.79 -6.65
CA VAL A 56 -5.53 7.77 -6.84
C VAL A 56 -5.92 9.12 -6.25
N TRP A 57 -4.92 9.80 -5.70
CA TRP A 57 -5.11 11.09 -5.03
C TRP A 57 -5.27 12.27 -5.99
N THR A 58 -5.00 12.08 -7.29
CA THR A 58 -4.99 13.13 -8.31
C THR A 58 -6.40 13.54 -8.73
N HIS A 59 -7.16 14.08 -7.77
CA HIS A 59 -8.53 14.53 -7.91
C HIS A 59 -8.72 15.95 -7.34
N TRP A 60 -9.68 16.70 -7.88
CA TRP A 60 -9.88 18.12 -7.54
C TRP A 60 -10.20 18.34 -6.06
N SER A 61 -10.93 17.42 -5.46
CA SER A 61 -11.19 17.45 -4.01
C SER A 61 -9.92 17.36 -3.18
N THR A 62 -8.89 16.65 -3.66
CA THR A 62 -7.62 16.47 -2.96
C THR A 62 -6.79 17.73 -3.02
N LEU A 63 -6.77 18.44 -4.15
CA LEU A 63 -6.14 19.77 -4.23
C LEU A 63 -6.79 20.76 -3.28
N VAL A 64 -8.13 20.82 -3.27
CA VAL A 64 -8.87 21.72 -2.36
C VAL A 64 -8.59 21.39 -0.90
N LYS A 65 -8.54 20.10 -0.54
CA LYS A 65 -8.16 19.65 0.81
C LYS A 65 -6.70 20.01 1.12
N GLY A 66 -5.78 19.77 0.19
CA GLY A 66 -4.35 20.11 0.32
C GLY A 66 -4.12 21.60 0.57
N LEU A 67 -4.81 22.47 -0.17
CA LEU A 67 -4.78 23.92 0.06
C LEU A 67 -5.29 24.31 1.45
N LYS A 68 -6.37 23.68 1.92
CA LYS A 68 -6.88 23.90 3.29
C LYS A 68 -5.92 23.39 4.36
N TRP A 69 -5.20 22.30 4.08
CA TRP A 69 -4.26 21.65 5.00
C TRP A 69 -2.92 22.37 5.10
N MET A 70 -2.49 23.11 4.07
CA MET A 70 -1.28 23.94 4.12
C MET A 70 -1.30 25.00 5.24
N LEU A 71 -2.48 25.34 5.77
CA LEU A 71 -2.66 26.30 6.86
C LEU A 71 -2.78 25.63 8.24
N LYS A 72 -2.59 24.31 8.33
CA LYS A 72 -2.68 23.51 9.55
C LYS A 72 -1.37 22.80 9.84
N SER A 73 -0.78 23.04 11.00
CA SER A 73 0.48 22.42 11.43
C SER A 73 0.36 20.92 11.74
N ASP A 74 -0.87 20.43 11.99
CA ASP A 74 -1.22 19.03 12.25
C ASP A 74 -1.79 18.31 11.01
N ALA A 75 -1.62 18.89 9.82
CA ALA A 75 -2.14 18.30 8.60
C ALA A 75 -1.43 16.97 8.24
N PRO A 76 -2.18 15.99 7.69
CA PRO A 76 -1.60 14.73 7.21
C PRO A 76 -0.64 14.89 6.02
N LEU A 77 -0.64 16.06 5.38
CA LEU A 77 0.32 16.42 4.34
C LEU A 77 0.87 17.82 4.61
N LEU A 78 2.16 17.90 4.95
CA LEU A 78 2.88 19.16 5.12
C LEU A 78 3.64 19.49 3.83
N VAL A 79 3.32 20.65 3.24
CA VAL A 79 4.05 21.16 2.07
C VAL A 79 4.83 22.39 2.50
N ASN A 80 6.15 22.34 2.38
CA ASN A 80 6.99 23.53 2.58
C ASN A 80 6.64 24.57 1.50
N PRO A 81 6.19 25.78 1.86
CA PRO A 81 5.68 26.78 0.92
C PRO A 81 6.78 27.43 0.07
N LYS A 82 8.06 27.24 0.38
CA LYS A 82 9.16 27.81 -0.42
C LYS A 82 9.12 27.24 -1.85
N PRO A 83 8.94 28.07 -2.90
CA PRO A 83 8.88 27.60 -4.26
C PRO A 83 10.25 27.07 -4.71
N SER A 84 10.25 25.94 -5.41
CA SER A 84 11.40 25.44 -6.15
C SER A 84 10.92 24.96 -7.51
N TRP A 85 11.79 25.02 -8.53
CA TRP A 85 11.46 24.53 -9.87
C TRP A 85 10.96 23.08 -9.86
N HIS A 86 11.57 22.24 -9.02
CA HIS A 86 11.15 20.85 -8.83
C HIS A 86 9.71 20.74 -8.28
N LYS A 87 9.34 21.55 -7.28
CA LYS A 87 7.97 21.55 -6.74
C LYS A 87 6.95 22.03 -7.77
N ILE A 88 7.28 23.09 -8.51
CA ILE A 88 6.38 23.65 -9.53
C ILE A 88 6.15 22.62 -10.64
N ALA A 89 7.22 21.97 -11.12
CA ALA A 89 7.12 20.90 -12.11
C ALA A 89 6.27 19.74 -11.59
N TRP A 90 6.50 19.29 -10.36
CA TRP A 90 5.70 18.23 -9.74
C TRP A 90 4.21 18.60 -9.61
N PHE A 91 3.89 19.84 -9.21
CA PHE A 91 2.50 20.30 -9.17
C PHE A 91 1.86 20.36 -10.56
N ALA A 92 2.61 20.77 -11.58
CA ALA A 92 2.13 20.77 -12.96
C ALA A 92 1.84 19.34 -13.45
N GLU A 93 2.73 18.37 -13.18
CA GLU A 93 2.51 16.96 -13.47
C GLU A 93 1.31 16.39 -12.70
N PHE A 94 1.17 16.74 -11.42
CA PHE A 94 0.03 16.35 -10.60
C PHE A 94 -1.28 16.82 -11.24
N ILE A 95 -1.37 18.10 -11.63
CA ILE A 95 -2.54 18.69 -12.27
C ILE A 95 -2.81 18.04 -13.64
N ALA A 96 -1.76 17.86 -14.45
CA ALA A 96 -1.87 17.24 -15.77
C ALA A 96 -2.36 15.79 -15.69
N SER A 97 -2.11 15.08 -14.58
CA SER A 97 -2.58 13.70 -14.38
C SER A 97 -4.05 13.58 -13.99
N MET A 98 -4.70 14.67 -13.54
CA MET A 98 -6.06 14.63 -12.99
C MET A 98 -7.15 14.17 -13.98
N PRO A 99 -7.12 14.53 -15.28
CA PRO A 99 -8.07 14.01 -16.26
C PRO A 99 -8.04 12.47 -16.39
N HIS A 100 -6.94 11.84 -15.97
CA HIS A 100 -6.76 10.39 -16.00
C HIS A 100 -7.19 9.67 -14.73
N TYR A 101 -7.79 10.37 -13.75
CA TYR A 101 -8.22 9.82 -12.46
C TYR A 101 -8.91 8.45 -12.57
N ARG A 102 -9.95 8.33 -13.41
CA ARG A 102 -10.71 7.06 -13.52
C ARG A 102 -9.85 5.91 -14.04
N ARG A 103 -9.05 6.17 -15.08
CA ARG A 103 -8.15 5.17 -15.67
C ARG A 103 -7.11 4.75 -14.65
N ASN A 104 -6.46 5.72 -14.00
CA ASN A 104 -5.38 5.46 -13.06
C ASN A 104 -5.89 4.71 -11.83
N THR A 105 -7.05 5.06 -11.27
CA THR A 105 -7.69 4.29 -10.17
C THR A 105 -7.91 2.83 -10.55
N ILE A 106 -8.39 2.56 -11.78
CA ILE A 106 -8.60 1.19 -12.25
C ILE A 106 -7.26 0.44 -12.38
N GLU A 107 -6.24 1.05 -12.95
CA GLU A 107 -4.92 0.39 -13.10
C GLU A 107 -4.23 0.19 -11.75
N THR A 108 -4.31 1.15 -10.83
CA THR A 108 -3.77 1.01 -9.47
C THR A 108 -4.48 -0.11 -8.72
N ALA A 109 -5.80 -0.26 -8.88
CA ALA A 109 -6.55 -1.38 -8.30
C ALA A 109 -6.07 -2.73 -8.86
N ARG A 110 -5.86 -2.85 -10.18
CA ARG A 110 -5.30 -4.08 -10.78
C ARG A 110 -3.91 -4.39 -10.24
N LEU A 111 -3.06 -3.38 -10.15
CA LEU A 111 -1.72 -3.52 -9.61
C LEU A 111 -1.76 -3.97 -8.14
N ALA A 112 -2.64 -3.39 -7.33
CA ALA A 112 -2.80 -3.75 -5.92
C ALA A 112 -3.28 -5.21 -5.75
N VAL A 113 -4.27 -5.65 -6.53
CA VAL A 113 -4.74 -7.04 -6.53
C VAL A 113 -3.62 -8.00 -6.95
N ALA A 114 -2.87 -7.66 -7.99
CA ALA A 114 -1.72 -8.47 -8.43
C ALA A 114 -0.61 -8.51 -7.37
N ALA A 115 -0.28 -7.38 -6.74
CA ALA A 115 0.73 -7.29 -5.69
C ALA A 115 0.34 -8.14 -4.47
N ARG A 116 -0.93 -8.07 -4.03
CA ARG A 116 -1.45 -8.92 -2.94
C ARG A 116 -1.30 -10.41 -3.25
N ARG A 117 -1.66 -10.82 -4.48
CA ARG A 117 -1.49 -12.22 -4.92
C ARG A 117 -0.03 -12.65 -4.87
N HIS A 118 0.91 -11.80 -5.30
CA HIS A 118 2.34 -12.10 -5.22
C HIS A 118 2.82 -12.21 -3.78
N LEU A 119 2.45 -11.26 -2.92
CA LEU A 119 2.81 -11.26 -1.51
C LEU A 119 2.37 -12.54 -0.80
N LEU A 120 1.09 -12.91 -0.93
CA LEU A 120 0.56 -14.13 -0.31
C LEU A 120 1.18 -15.38 -0.93
N GLY A 121 1.37 -15.39 -2.25
CA GLY A 121 2.02 -16.50 -2.95
C GLY A 121 3.46 -16.73 -2.51
N TRP A 122 4.23 -15.66 -2.27
CA TRP A 122 5.59 -15.77 -1.73
C TRP A 122 5.59 -16.23 -0.28
N ALA A 123 4.70 -15.67 0.56
CA ALA A 123 4.59 -16.08 1.95
C ALA A 123 4.30 -17.59 2.07
N ALA A 124 3.34 -18.10 1.28
CA ALA A 124 3.01 -19.52 1.23
C ALA A 124 4.16 -20.37 0.70
N ALA A 125 4.80 -19.97 -0.40
CA ALA A 125 5.88 -20.73 -1.02
C ALA A 125 7.12 -20.84 -0.12
N GLU A 126 7.40 -19.81 0.68
CA GLU A 126 8.58 -19.73 1.54
C GLU A 126 8.29 -20.07 3.01
N GLY A 127 7.05 -20.46 3.33
CA GLY A 127 6.64 -20.82 4.70
C GLY A 127 6.72 -19.68 5.70
N ILE A 128 6.43 -18.45 5.29
CA ILE A 128 6.57 -17.25 6.12
C ILE A 128 5.29 -17.04 6.94
N ASP A 129 5.39 -17.22 8.26
CA ASP A 129 4.38 -16.77 9.21
C ASP A 129 4.64 -15.30 9.61
N PHE A 130 3.72 -14.43 9.22
CA PHE A 130 3.78 -13.00 9.46
C PHE A 130 2.53 -12.47 10.16
N ASP A 131 1.88 -13.30 10.98
CA ASP A 131 0.65 -12.96 11.69
C ASP A 131 -0.50 -12.54 10.76
N LEU A 132 -0.59 -13.17 9.57
CA LEU A 132 -1.63 -12.87 8.59
C LEU A 132 -3.03 -13.08 9.20
N LYS A 133 -3.87 -12.05 9.12
CA LYS A 133 -5.29 -12.08 9.47
C LYS A 133 -6.13 -11.69 8.27
N GLU A 134 -6.79 -12.68 7.66
CA GLU A 134 -7.74 -12.49 6.56
C GLU A 134 -9.13 -12.19 7.13
N ARG A 135 -9.30 -10.96 7.66
CA ARG A 135 -10.54 -10.49 8.28
C ARG A 135 -11.21 -9.35 7.52
N GLY A 136 -10.72 -9.02 6.32
CA GLY A 136 -11.23 -7.92 5.52
C GLY A 136 -10.92 -6.55 6.13
N ILE A 137 -11.34 -5.50 5.42
CA ILE A 137 -11.29 -4.11 5.91
C ILE A 137 -12.66 -3.46 5.75
N LEU A 138 -13.17 -2.91 6.85
CA LEU A 138 -14.43 -2.17 6.90
C LEU A 138 -14.17 -0.66 6.84
N HIS A 139 -14.58 -0.02 5.74
CA HIS A 139 -14.61 1.43 5.62
C HIS A 139 -15.93 1.96 6.16
N ILE A 140 -15.89 2.89 7.10
CA ILE A 140 -17.07 3.46 7.76
C ILE A 140 -17.34 4.90 7.30
N TYR A 141 -18.61 5.24 7.09
CA TYR A 141 -19.02 6.58 6.65
C TYR A 141 -20.09 7.14 7.58
N ARG A 142 -19.85 8.36 8.08
CA ARG A 142 -20.77 9.05 9.00
C ARG A 142 -21.91 9.75 8.28
N ASP A 143 -21.69 10.19 7.05
CA ASP A 143 -22.66 10.93 6.25
C ASP A 143 -22.90 10.26 4.89
N LYS A 144 -24.05 10.60 4.30
CA LYS A 144 -24.48 10.08 3.00
C LYS A 144 -23.53 10.47 1.87
N LYS A 145 -22.96 11.68 1.92
CA LYS A 145 -22.11 12.21 0.85
C LYS A 145 -20.82 11.39 0.70
N GLY A 146 -20.18 11.06 1.82
CA GLY A 146 -19.00 10.20 1.85
C GLY A 146 -19.31 8.78 1.40
N PHE A 147 -20.46 8.24 1.83
CA PHE A 147 -20.92 6.92 1.41
C PHE A 147 -21.20 6.84 -0.10
N ASP A 148 -21.94 7.81 -0.65
CA ASP A 148 -22.26 7.87 -2.09
C ASP A 148 -20.98 7.98 -2.93
N HIS A 149 -20.03 8.82 -2.51
CA HIS A 149 -18.72 8.95 -3.17
C HIS A 149 -17.94 7.63 -3.15
N ALA A 150 -17.92 6.94 -2.00
CA ALA A 150 -17.30 5.62 -1.89
C ALA A 150 -17.97 4.58 -2.78
N GLY A 151 -19.26 4.71 -3.06
CA GLY A 151 -19.97 3.90 -4.04
C GLY A 151 -19.47 4.10 -5.47
N GLU A 152 -19.26 5.35 -5.89
CA GLU A 152 -18.66 5.64 -7.20
C GLU A 152 -17.24 5.11 -7.31
N VAL A 153 -16.43 5.27 -6.26
CA VAL A 153 -15.06 4.72 -6.21
C VAL A 153 -15.10 3.19 -6.27
N SER A 154 -16.01 2.54 -5.55
CA SER A 154 -16.15 1.08 -5.54
C SER A 154 -16.46 0.51 -6.93
N LYS A 155 -17.26 1.21 -7.74
CA LYS A 155 -17.49 0.84 -9.15
C LYS A 155 -16.20 0.87 -9.99
N LEU A 156 -15.30 1.82 -9.71
CA LEU A 156 -14.00 1.88 -10.39
C LEU A 156 -13.07 0.75 -9.92
N LEU A 157 -13.02 0.50 -8.62
CA LEU A 157 -12.20 -0.57 -8.03
C LEU A 157 -12.64 -1.96 -8.53
N ALA A 158 -13.95 -2.20 -8.67
CA ALA A 158 -14.50 -3.43 -9.24
C ALA A 158 -14.00 -3.67 -10.68
N ARG A 159 -13.91 -2.62 -11.51
CA ARG A 159 -13.32 -2.72 -12.88
C ARG A 159 -11.82 -3.05 -12.88
N GLY A 160 -11.15 -2.82 -11.75
CA GLY A 160 -9.78 -3.25 -11.49
C GLY A 160 -9.66 -4.65 -10.86
N GLY A 161 -10.78 -5.35 -10.66
CA GLY A 161 -10.82 -6.68 -10.05
C GLY A 161 -10.91 -6.67 -8.52
N LEU A 162 -11.28 -5.53 -7.92
CA LEU A 162 -11.43 -5.40 -6.48
C LEU A 162 -12.88 -5.10 -6.08
N GLU A 163 -13.58 -6.13 -5.63
CA GLU A 163 -14.95 -6.01 -5.16
C GLU A 163 -15.02 -5.43 -3.74
N ARG A 164 -16.01 -4.54 -3.53
CA ARG A 164 -16.32 -3.96 -2.23
C ARG A 164 -17.82 -3.98 -2.02
N ARG A 165 -18.27 -4.57 -0.93
CA ARG A 165 -19.68 -4.71 -0.62
C ARG A 165 -20.16 -3.55 0.25
N ALA A 166 -21.20 -2.86 -0.17
CA ALA A 166 -21.89 -1.90 0.69
C ALA A 166 -22.53 -2.64 1.88
N VAL A 167 -22.41 -2.08 3.07
CA VAL A 167 -22.97 -2.63 4.31
C VAL A 167 -23.75 -1.58 5.09
N THR A 168 -24.88 -2.01 5.64
CA THR A 168 -25.72 -1.23 6.54
C THR A 168 -25.08 -1.12 7.92
N PRO A 169 -25.51 -0.15 8.75
CA PRO A 169 -25.05 -0.07 10.14
C PRO A 169 -25.29 -1.33 10.97
N ALA A 170 -26.34 -2.11 10.66
CA ALA A 170 -26.60 -3.39 11.32
C ALA A 170 -25.56 -4.45 10.93
N GLU A 171 -25.27 -4.59 9.64
CA GLU A 171 -24.22 -5.50 9.15
C GLU A 171 -22.82 -5.09 9.65
N MET A 172 -22.54 -3.79 9.74
CA MET A 172 -21.29 -3.27 10.32
C MET A 172 -21.09 -3.73 11.76
N ARG A 173 -22.15 -3.68 12.59
CA ARG A 173 -22.10 -4.19 13.98
C ARG A 173 -21.98 -5.71 14.05
N ALA A 174 -22.49 -6.44 13.06
CA ALA A 174 -22.27 -7.87 12.97
C ALA A 174 -20.81 -8.21 12.60
N ILE A 175 -20.16 -7.38 11.77
CA ILE A 175 -18.75 -7.52 11.40
C ILE A 175 -17.83 -7.12 12.57
N GLU A 176 -18.07 -5.97 13.19
CA GLU A 176 -17.30 -5.44 14.33
C GLU A 176 -18.26 -5.05 15.48
N PRO A 177 -18.52 -5.98 16.42
CA PRO A 177 -19.43 -5.74 17.55
C PRO A 177 -19.00 -4.62 18.51
N ALA A 178 -17.70 -4.31 18.58
CA ALA A 178 -17.19 -3.22 19.40
C ALA A 178 -17.35 -1.84 18.73
N LEU A 179 -17.84 -1.78 17.48
CA LEU A 179 -18.04 -0.53 16.76
C LEU A 179 -19.15 0.31 17.42
N ALA A 180 -18.74 1.37 18.11
CA ALA A 180 -19.63 2.32 18.77
C ALA A 180 -19.90 3.57 17.91
N GLY A 181 -21.10 4.12 18.01
CA GLY A 181 -21.49 5.39 17.39
C GLY A 181 -22.47 5.25 16.22
N SER A 182 -22.85 6.40 15.66
CA SER A 182 -23.80 6.50 14.56
C SER A 182 -23.09 6.66 13.22
N TYR A 183 -23.46 5.82 12.27
CA TYR A 183 -22.91 5.77 10.92
C TYR A 183 -24.05 5.68 9.90
N TYR A 184 -23.82 6.23 8.72
CA TYR A 184 -24.75 6.11 7.60
C TYR A 184 -24.67 4.71 6.96
N GLY A 185 -23.45 4.21 6.78
CA GLY A 185 -23.16 2.90 6.20
C GLY A 185 -21.66 2.68 6.02
N GLY A 186 -21.30 1.56 5.40
CA GLY A 186 -19.92 1.17 5.17
C GLY A 186 -19.68 0.46 3.85
N TYR A 187 -18.41 0.23 3.53
CA TYR A 187 -17.99 -0.69 2.48
C TYR A 187 -17.01 -1.69 3.07
N PHE A 188 -17.35 -2.97 2.97
CA PHE A 188 -16.51 -4.07 3.43
C PHE A 188 -15.78 -4.69 2.24
N THR A 189 -14.49 -4.98 2.44
CA THR A 189 -13.63 -5.61 1.45
C THR A 189 -13.07 -6.89 2.05
N GLU A 190 -13.77 -7.99 1.81
CA GLU A 190 -13.47 -9.32 2.36
C GLU A 190 -12.05 -9.80 1.98
N SER A 191 -11.59 -9.44 0.78
CA SER A 191 -10.31 -9.87 0.23
C SER A 191 -9.08 -9.14 0.80
N ASP A 192 -9.29 -8.11 1.61
CA ASP A 192 -8.20 -7.41 2.29
C ASP A 192 -7.84 -8.08 3.61
N ALA A 193 -6.63 -7.82 4.10
CA ALA A 193 -6.08 -8.50 5.25
C ALA A 193 -5.15 -7.57 6.03
N THR A 194 -4.67 -8.06 7.17
CA THR A 194 -3.56 -7.44 7.91
C THR A 194 -2.46 -8.44 8.16
N GLY A 195 -1.23 -7.98 8.32
CA GLY A 195 -0.11 -8.80 8.75
C GLY A 195 1.08 -7.95 9.17
N ASP A 196 2.00 -8.57 9.90
CA ASP A 196 3.24 -7.96 10.35
C ASP A 196 4.23 -7.84 9.18
N ILE A 197 4.43 -6.61 8.70
CA ILE A 197 5.36 -6.35 7.59
C ILE A 197 6.81 -6.69 7.93
N HIS A 198 7.19 -6.59 9.21
CA HIS A 198 8.55 -6.84 9.65
C HIS A 198 8.85 -8.33 9.55
N LYS A 199 7.98 -9.17 10.12
CA LYS A 199 8.05 -10.63 9.99
C LYS A 199 8.03 -11.06 8.52
N PHE A 200 7.12 -10.50 7.73
CA PHE A 200 7.05 -10.80 6.29
C PHE A 200 8.38 -10.48 5.58
N THR A 201 8.88 -9.26 5.77
CA THR A 201 10.10 -8.80 5.08
C THR A 201 11.33 -9.57 5.55
N HIS A 202 11.42 -9.89 6.84
CA HIS A 202 12.50 -10.69 7.39
C HIS A 202 12.49 -12.12 6.82
N GLY A 203 11.31 -12.76 6.77
CA GLY A 203 11.13 -14.06 6.12
C GLY A 203 11.51 -14.03 4.63
N MET A 204 11.14 -12.96 3.92
CA MET A 204 11.52 -12.77 2.52
C MET A 204 13.03 -12.55 2.34
N ALA A 205 13.70 -11.89 3.29
CA ALA A 205 15.15 -11.70 3.25
C ALA A 205 15.87 -13.05 3.38
N ALA A 206 15.45 -13.88 4.35
CA ALA A 206 15.97 -15.25 4.49
C ALA A 206 15.68 -16.10 3.24
N ALA A 207 14.50 -15.95 2.63
CA ALA A 207 14.17 -16.62 1.37
C ALA A 207 15.07 -16.16 0.21
N ALA A 208 15.35 -14.87 0.11
CA ALA A 208 16.26 -14.32 -0.90
C ALA A 208 17.69 -14.87 -0.71
N GLU A 209 18.19 -14.95 0.52
CA GLU A 209 19.51 -15.51 0.84
C GLU A 209 19.62 -17.00 0.45
N ARG A 210 18.56 -17.79 0.68
CA ARG A 210 18.50 -19.19 0.20
C ARG A 210 18.63 -19.32 -1.31
N LEU A 211 18.21 -18.29 -2.07
CA LEU A 211 18.35 -18.21 -3.52
C LEU A 211 19.70 -17.63 -3.97
N GLY A 212 20.64 -17.39 -3.03
CA GLY A 212 21.98 -16.87 -3.33
C GLY A 212 22.08 -15.35 -3.41
N VAL A 213 21.05 -14.60 -2.98
CA VAL A 213 21.20 -13.15 -2.79
C VAL A 213 22.19 -12.90 -1.66
N ARG A 214 23.15 -12.00 -1.90
CA ARG A 214 24.08 -11.56 -0.86
C ARG A 214 23.51 -10.32 -0.17
N CYS A 215 23.04 -10.47 1.06
CA CYS A 215 22.63 -9.34 1.90
C CYS A 215 23.83 -8.82 2.70
N LEU A 216 24.17 -7.54 2.52
CA LEU A 216 25.22 -6.85 3.25
C LEU A 216 24.56 -5.80 4.16
N TYR A 217 24.48 -6.13 5.43
CA TYR A 217 23.96 -5.26 6.49
C TYR A 217 25.07 -4.38 7.09
N GLY A 218 24.70 -3.28 7.75
CA GLY A 218 25.65 -2.34 8.35
C GLY A 218 26.52 -1.58 7.34
N GLN A 219 26.01 -1.32 6.12
CA GLN A 219 26.73 -0.64 5.05
C GLN A 219 26.23 0.81 4.88
N ASP A 220 27.09 1.80 5.12
CA ASP A 220 26.81 3.23 4.89
C ASP A 220 27.15 3.69 3.47
#